data_AF-A0A269PIU3-F1
#
_entry.id   AF-A0A269PIU3-F1
#
_cell.length_a   1.000
_cell.length_b   1.000
_cell.length_c   1.000
_cell.angle_alpha   90.00
_cell.angle_beta   90.00
_cell.angle_gamma   90.00
#
_symmetry.space_group_name_H-M   'P 1'
#
loop_
_entity.id
_entity.type
_entity.pdbx_description
1 polymer ?
#
loop_
_entity_poly.entity_id
_entity_poly.type
_entity_poly.pdbx_seq_one_letter_code
_entity_poly.pdbx_strand_id
1 'polypeptide(L)'
;MPLVNLKIIEQLISMPESQLECFENNNKITAQILIPHYIASLRQFYGEKLLPNIEVVKHRSGIGFTMQHFGLKIRFAKPVSLNLHDKNMDLSEICKRLITLFGTVIIENAYLPDSIRDIGHKNRFPHLNFHRDRNESQPTPYSLYTRNPFDPTQAEPRTSSTLFIPNIVAYLQCMKEHSYDQINTKGIKSHYNIFHQQDMTEVINKIMLEHSWNLPEGIGEISMLDNRTMLHASYQKNGVPGYRIGVRYLG
;
A
#
# COMPACT_ATOMS: atom_id res chain seq x y z
N MET A 1 -13.75 -14.74 -10.61
CA MET A 1 -12.64 -15.56 -10.11
C MET A 1 -12.28 -15.02 -8.73
N PRO A 2 -12.20 -15.86 -7.68
CA PRO A 2 -11.75 -15.39 -6.38
C PRO A 2 -10.30 -14.88 -6.49
N LEU A 3 -9.98 -13.85 -5.71
CA LEU A 3 -8.72 -13.11 -5.83
C LEU A 3 -7.49 -14.00 -5.59
N VAL A 4 -7.56 -14.83 -4.55
CA VAL A 4 -6.52 -15.74 -4.08
C VAL A 4 -7.16 -16.84 -3.24
N ASN A 5 -6.64 -18.06 -3.31
CA ASN A 5 -6.96 -19.14 -2.38
C ASN A 5 -6.58 -18.75 -0.94
N LEU A 6 -7.56 -18.53 -0.05
CA LEU A 6 -7.35 -18.13 1.35
C LEU A 6 -6.32 -19.00 2.10
N LYS A 7 -6.15 -20.28 1.72
CA LYS A 7 -5.16 -21.17 2.32
C LYS A 7 -3.72 -20.68 2.16
N ILE A 8 -3.36 -20.07 1.02
CA ILE A 8 -1.99 -19.55 0.84
C ILE A 8 -1.73 -18.35 1.76
N ILE A 9 -2.77 -17.54 2.03
CA ILE A 9 -2.68 -16.40 2.92
C ILE A 9 -2.52 -16.86 4.37
N GLU A 10 -3.28 -17.87 4.79
CA GLU A 10 -3.14 -18.50 6.11
C GLU A 10 -1.74 -19.10 6.31
N GLN A 11 -1.22 -19.79 5.30
CA GLN A 11 0.16 -20.31 5.33
C GLN A 11 1.19 -19.19 5.40
N LEU A 12 1.02 -18.11 4.63
CA LEU A 12 1.91 -16.94 4.69
C LEU A 12 1.93 -16.31 6.09
N ILE A 13 0.79 -16.23 6.78
CA ILE A 13 0.75 -15.70 8.15
C ILE A 13 1.55 -16.60 9.09
N SER A 14 1.53 -17.93 8.88
CA SER A 14 2.33 -18.86 9.69
C SER A 14 3.82 -18.91 9.32
N MET A 15 4.18 -18.45 8.12
CA MET A 15 5.55 -18.46 7.58
C MET A 15 5.85 -17.11 6.90
N PRO A 16 5.88 -16.00 7.66
CA PRO A 16 5.79 -14.66 7.08
C PRO A 16 7.01 -14.22 6.27
N GLU A 17 8.15 -14.88 6.44
CA GLU A 17 9.36 -14.64 5.63
C GLU A 17 9.35 -15.43 4.31
N SER A 18 8.39 -16.34 4.11
CA SER A 18 8.36 -17.21 2.94
C SER A 18 7.68 -16.54 1.75
N GLN A 19 8.13 -16.92 0.55
CA GLN A 19 7.37 -16.76 -0.68
C GLN A 19 6.67 -18.10 -0.96
N LEU A 20 5.34 -18.09 -1.00
CA LEU A 20 4.56 -19.29 -1.27
C LEU A 20 4.04 -19.28 -2.70
N GLU A 21 3.83 -20.48 -3.23
CA GLU A 21 3.33 -20.69 -4.58
C GLU A 21 2.11 -21.59 -4.57
N CYS A 22 1.13 -21.29 -5.42
CA CYS A 22 0.02 -22.20 -5.69
C CYS A 22 -0.39 -22.11 -7.16
N PHE A 23 -1.29 -23.00 -7.56
CA PHE A 23 -1.87 -23.00 -8.90
C PHE A 23 -3.37 -22.83 -8.81
N GLU A 24 -3.90 -21.93 -9.64
CA GLU A 24 -5.33 -21.75 -9.84
C GLU A 24 -5.60 -21.64 -11.34
N ASN A 25 -6.50 -22.47 -11.86
CA ASN A 25 -6.82 -22.52 -13.30
C ASN A 25 -5.57 -22.62 -14.22
N ASN A 26 -4.60 -23.46 -13.85
CA ASN A 26 -3.31 -23.61 -14.55
C ASN A 26 -2.48 -22.32 -14.65
N ASN A 27 -2.75 -21.34 -13.78
CA ASN A 27 -1.92 -20.17 -13.60
C ASN A 27 -1.14 -20.29 -12.28
N LYS A 28 0.17 -20.11 -12.34
CA LYS A 28 1.01 -20.07 -11.14
C LYS A 28 0.80 -18.71 -10.47
N ILE A 29 0.52 -18.75 -9.18
CA ILE A 29 0.36 -17.57 -8.33
C ILE A 29 1.47 -17.64 -7.28
N THR A 30 2.22 -16.55 -7.13
CA THR A 30 3.13 -16.38 -6.01
C THR A 30 2.60 -15.30 -5.07
N ALA A 31 2.74 -15.53 -3.77
CA ALA A 31 2.34 -14.58 -2.75
C ALA A 31 3.46 -14.44 -1.72
N GLN A 32 3.68 -13.22 -1.24
CA GLN A 32 4.67 -12.92 -0.20
C GLN A 32 4.23 -11.73 0.65
N ILE A 33 4.61 -11.77 1.92
CA ILE A 33 4.57 -10.59 2.79
C ILE A 33 5.82 -9.77 2.51
N LEU A 34 5.67 -8.45 2.34
CA LEU A 34 6.80 -7.59 1.97
C LEU A 34 7.65 -7.17 3.17
N ILE A 35 7.02 -6.92 4.32
CA ILE A 35 7.71 -6.59 5.57
C ILE A 35 7.12 -7.47 6.67
N PRO A 36 7.70 -8.66 6.92
CA PRO A 36 7.30 -9.52 8.03
C PRO A 36 7.68 -8.87 9.37
N HIS A 37 7.07 -9.35 10.45
CA HIS A 37 7.33 -8.90 11.83
C HIS A 37 7.42 -7.38 12.00
N TYR A 38 6.43 -6.67 11.47
CA TYR A 38 6.55 -5.25 11.18
C TYR A 38 6.83 -4.38 12.42
N ILE A 39 6.27 -4.72 13.58
CA ILE A 39 6.57 -4.03 14.85
C ILE A 39 8.06 -4.16 15.22
N ALA A 40 8.67 -5.32 14.99
CA ALA A 40 10.10 -5.51 15.22
C ALA A 40 10.93 -4.64 14.26
N SER A 41 10.55 -4.59 12.98
CA SER A 41 11.19 -3.71 11.98
C SER A 41 11.10 -2.23 12.37
N LEU A 42 9.93 -1.79 12.85
CA LEU A 42 9.75 -0.42 13.36
C LEU A 42 10.63 -0.16 14.59
N ARG A 43 10.71 -1.09 15.54
CA ARG A 43 11.53 -0.94 16.75
C ARG A 43 13.02 -0.93 16.42
N GLN A 44 13.46 -1.72 15.45
CA GLN A 44 14.84 -1.69 14.95
C GLN A 44 15.18 -0.33 14.33
N PHE A 45 14.27 0.28 13.57
CA PHE A 45 14.52 1.55 12.90
C PHE A 45 14.40 2.79 13.81
N TYR A 46 13.40 2.84 14.69
CA TYR A 46 13.13 3.99 15.57
C TYR A 46 13.80 3.88 16.94
N GLY A 47 14.24 2.69 17.32
CA GLY A 47 14.80 2.40 18.63
C GLY A 47 13.76 2.34 19.74
N GLU A 48 14.14 1.73 20.87
CA GLU A 48 13.26 1.52 22.02
C GLU A 48 12.85 2.82 22.71
N LYS A 49 13.62 3.90 22.55
CA LYS A 49 13.28 5.21 23.10
C LYS A 49 12.00 5.79 22.48
N LEU A 50 11.85 5.66 21.15
CA LEU A 50 10.69 6.17 20.43
C LEU A 50 9.55 5.14 20.36
N LEU A 51 9.89 3.85 20.25
CA LEU A 51 8.95 2.74 20.21
C LEU A 51 9.30 1.70 21.29
N PRO A 52 9.04 2.00 22.59
CA PRO A 52 9.28 1.04 23.66
C PRO A 52 8.29 -0.13 23.59
N ASN A 53 7.02 0.20 23.29
CA ASN A 53 5.93 -0.73 23.03
C ASN A 53 4.90 0.00 22.14
N ILE A 54 4.31 -0.73 21.19
CA ILE A 54 3.27 -0.21 20.29
C ILE A 54 2.07 0.35 21.05
N GLU A 55 1.65 -0.25 22.17
CA GLU A 55 0.50 0.23 22.95
C GLU A 55 0.76 1.62 23.58
N VAL A 56 1.99 1.88 24.02
CA VAL A 56 2.39 3.20 24.53
C VAL A 56 2.31 4.24 23.42
N VAL A 57 2.77 3.90 22.22
CA VAL A 57 2.72 4.81 21.06
C VAL A 57 1.27 5.06 20.64
N LYS A 58 0.44 4.02 20.55
CA LYS A 58 -1.01 4.14 20.26
C LYS A 58 -1.72 5.07 21.25
N HIS A 59 -1.44 4.93 22.55
CA HIS A 59 -2.04 5.79 23.57
C HIS A 59 -1.56 7.25 23.48
N ARG A 60 -0.26 7.47 23.22
CA ARG A 60 0.31 8.82 23.07
C ARG A 60 -0.20 9.51 21.82
N SER A 61 -0.18 8.83 20.68
CA SER A 61 -0.59 9.39 19.39
C SER A 61 -2.09 9.45 19.22
N GLY A 62 -2.86 8.55 19.86
CA GLY A 62 -4.29 8.36 19.57
C GLY A 62 -4.55 7.68 18.23
N ILE A 63 -3.54 7.04 17.62
CA ILE A 63 -3.64 6.35 16.32
C ILE A 63 -3.74 4.85 16.57
N GLY A 64 -4.79 4.21 16.04
CA GLY A 64 -4.97 2.77 16.08
C GLY A 64 -3.93 2.03 15.22
N PHE A 65 -3.49 0.86 15.69
CA PHE A 65 -2.56 0.01 14.95
C PHE A 65 -2.65 -1.44 15.44
N THR A 66 -2.79 -2.37 14.51
CA THR A 66 -2.98 -3.81 14.79
C THR A 66 -2.20 -4.72 13.85
N MET A 67 -1.49 -4.17 12.87
CA MET A 67 -0.80 -4.95 11.85
C MET A 67 0.44 -5.64 12.43
N GLN A 68 0.51 -6.97 12.27
CA GLN A 68 1.69 -7.77 12.60
C GLN A 68 2.71 -7.80 11.45
N HIS A 69 2.21 -7.71 10.23
CA HIS A 69 2.96 -7.75 8.97
C HIS A 69 2.50 -6.59 8.10
N PHE A 70 3.36 -6.11 7.21
CA PHE A 70 3.02 -4.98 6.35
C PHE A 70 3.34 -5.27 4.88
N GLY A 71 2.34 -5.07 4.03
CA GLY A 71 2.39 -5.36 2.62
C GLY A 71 2.13 -6.82 2.29
N LEU A 72 1.18 -7.05 1.40
CA LEU A 72 1.02 -8.31 0.69
C LEU A 72 1.27 -8.07 -0.80
N LYS A 73 2.15 -8.87 -1.40
CA LYS A 73 2.32 -8.90 -2.86
C LYS A 73 1.82 -10.22 -3.40
N ILE A 74 0.96 -10.16 -4.42
CA ILE A 74 0.45 -11.30 -5.18
C ILE A 74 0.88 -11.11 -6.63
N ARG A 75 1.46 -12.14 -7.25
CA ARG A 75 1.87 -12.10 -8.65
C ARG A 75 1.31 -13.29 -9.40
N PHE A 76 0.70 -12.99 -10.54
CA PHE A 76 0.24 -14.00 -11.49
C PHE A 76 1.29 -14.24 -12.57
N ALA A 77 1.55 -15.51 -12.91
CA ALA A 77 2.49 -15.84 -13.99
C ALA A 77 1.94 -15.44 -15.37
N LYS A 78 0.62 -15.58 -15.58
CA LYS A 78 -0.11 -15.10 -16.78
C LYS A 78 -1.03 -13.93 -16.42
N PRO A 79 -1.30 -12.99 -17.36
CA PRO A 79 -2.21 -11.87 -17.12
C PRO A 79 -3.61 -12.34 -16.69
N VAL A 80 -4.18 -11.73 -15.65
CA VAL A 80 -5.52 -12.06 -15.14
C VAL A 80 -6.42 -10.84 -15.02
N SER A 81 -7.67 -10.99 -15.46
CA SER A 81 -8.74 -10.02 -15.20
C SER A 81 -9.36 -10.28 -13.82
N LEU A 82 -9.34 -9.27 -12.94
CA LEU A 82 -9.82 -9.37 -11.56
C LEU A 82 -11.00 -8.42 -11.30
N ASN A 83 -12.11 -8.97 -10.82
CA ASN A 83 -13.23 -8.19 -10.32
C ASN A 83 -12.97 -7.82 -8.85
N LEU A 84 -12.26 -6.73 -8.62
CA LEU A 84 -11.87 -6.27 -7.28
C LEU A 84 -12.97 -5.51 -6.56
N HIS A 85 -13.81 -4.83 -7.33
CA HIS A 85 -14.97 -4.07 -6.89
C HIS A 85 -16.09 -4.19 -7.93
N ASP A 86 -17.30 -3.79 -7.56
CA ASP A 86 -18.46 -3.78 -8.45
C ASP A 86 -18.62 -2.43 -9.18
N LYS A 87 -19.71 -2.29 -9.96
CA LYS A 87 -20.04 -1.04 -10.66
C LYS A 87 -20.48 0.10 -9.73
N ASN A 88 -20.87 -0.23 -8.49
CA ASN A 88 -21.26 0.74 -7.46
C ASN A 88 -20.05 1.26 -6.68
N MET A 89 -18.83 0.86 -7.07
CA MET A 89 -17.59 1.23 -6.40
C MET A 89 -17.45 0.59 -5.01
N ASP A 90 -18.07 -0.56 -4.77
CA ASP A 90 -17.90 -1.31 -3.53
C ASP A 90 -16.78 -2.33 -3.67
N LEU A 91 -15.75 -2.21 -2.82
CA LEU A 91 -14.62 -3.13 -2.81
C LEU A 91 -15.08 -4.50 -2.28
N SER A 92 -14.59 -5.58 -2.91
CA SER A 92 -14.92 -6.93 -2.45
C SER A 92 -14.43 -7.21 -1.03
N GLU A 93 -15.22 -7.97 -0.26
CA GLU A 93 -14.93 -8.30 1.15
C GLU A 93 -13.57 -8.99 1.34
N ILE A 94 -13.16 -9.82 0.37
CA ILE A 94 -11.84 -10.44 0.40
C ILE A 94 -10.72 -9.39 0.34
N CYS A 95 -10.85 -8.36 -0.50
CA CYS A 95 -9.86 -7.29 -0.60
C CYS A 95 -9.82 -6.47 0.70
N LYS A 96 -10.99 -6.13 1.28
CA LYS A 96 -11.09 -5.44 2.57
C LYS A 96 -10.39 -6.22 3.68
N ARG A 97 -10.58 -7.55 3.73
CA ARG A 97 -9.91 -8.43 4.70
C ARG A 97 -8.39 -8.44 4.51
N LEU A 98 -7.90 -8.53 3.26
CA LEU A 98 -6.46 -8.50 3.00
C LEU A 98 -5.84 -7.15 3.37
N ILE A 99 -6.51 -6.04 3.05
CA ILE A 99 -6.08 -4.69 3.46
C ILE A 99 -6.04 -4.58 4.99
N THR A 100 -7.03 -5.15 5.69
CA THR A 100 -7.05 -5.14 7.16
C THR A 100 -5.85 -5.89 7.76
N LEU A 101 -5.47 -7.01 7.15
CA LEU A 101 -4.35 -7.84 7.62
C LEU A 101 -2.97 -7.23 7.32
N PHE A 102 -2.82 -6.63 6.14
CA PHE A 102 -1.50 -6.27 5.58
C PHE A 102 -1.33 -4.77 5.30
N GLY A 103 -2.36 -3.94 5.49
CA GLY A 103 -2.35 -2.49 5.25
C GLY A 103 -2.43 -2.11 3.77
N THR A 104 -1.50 -2.61 2.97
CA THR A 104 -1.45 -2.42 1.52
C THR A 104 -1.35 -3.77 0.82
N VAL A 105 -2.11 -3.93 -0.26
CA VAL A 105 -2.05 -5.10 -1.14
C VAL A 105 -1.58 -4.65 -2.52
N ILE A 106 -0.54 -5.30 -3.05
CA ILE A 106 -0.03 -5.13 -4.42
C ILE A 106 -0.32 -6.39 -5.21
N ILE A 107 -0.85 -6.22 -6.42
CA ILE A 107 -1.15 -7.30 -7.34
C ILE A 107 -0.44 -7.01 -8.68
N GLU A 108 0.40 -7.95 -9.10
CA GLU A 108 1.17 -7.88 -10.34
C GLU A 108 0.63 -8.83 -11.40
N ASN A 109 0.70 -8.39 -12.66
CA ASN A 109 0.18 -9.08 -13.84
C ASN A 109 -1.33 -9.30 -13.78
N ALA A 110 -2.04 -8.26 -13.30
CA ALA A 110 -3.48 -8.25 -13.18
C ALA A 110 -4.06 -6.93 -13.68
N TYR A 111 -5.28 -6.97 -14.20
CA TYR A 111 -6.00 -5.80 -14.69
C TYR A 111 -7.49 -5.88 -14.33
N LEU A 112 -8.17 -4.74 -14.40
CA LEU A 112 -9.61 -4.68 -14.18
C LEU A 112 -10.37 -5.04 -15.47
N PRO A 113 -11.52 -5.74 -15.38
CA PRO A 113 -12.33 -6.08 -16.53
C PRO A 113 -12.92 -4.84 -17.19
N ASP A 114 -13.14 -4.92 -18.50
CA ASP A 114 -13.67 -3.84 -19.36
C ASP A 114 -14.93 -3.17 -18.78
N SER A 115 -15.77 -3.91 -18.06
CA SER A 115 -16.99 -3.40 -17.43
C SER A 115 -16.77 -2.34 -16.34
N ILE A 116 -15.57 -2.27 -15.75
CA ILE A 116 -15.19 -1.33 -14.68
C ILE A 116 -13.83 -0.66 -14.89
N ARG A 117 -13.08 -1.08 -15.92
CA ARG A 117 -11.72 -0.63 -16.22
C ARG A 117 -11.60 0.88 -16.41
N ASP A 118 -12.61 1.50 -17.02
CA ASP A 118 -12.58 2.93 -17.35
C ASP A 118 -13.28 3.80 -16.29
N ILE A 119 -13.74 3.19 -15.19
CA ILE A 119 -14.29 3.92 -14.04
C ILE A 119 -13.14 4.54 -13.23
N GLY A 120 -13.33 5.76 -12.73
CA GLY A 120 -12.40 6.46 -11.85
C GLY A 120 -11.78 7.70 -12.52
N HIS A 121 -10.58 8.07 -12.10
CA HIS A 121 -9.82 9.15 -12.69
C HIS A 121 -8.33 8.82 -12.68
N LYS A 122 -7.50 9.64 -13.30
CA LYS A 122 -6.04 9.50 -13.23
C LYS A 122 -5.48 10.52 -12.24
N ASN A 123 -4.45 10.19 -11.46
CA ASN A 123 -3.82 11.14 -10.55
C ASN A 123 -2.28 11.04 -10.53
N ARG A 124 -1.62 12.13 -10.13
CA ARG A 124 -0.20 12.17 -9.80
C ARG A 124 -0.07 12.58 -8.34
N PHE A 125 0.48 11.70 -7.53
CA PHE A 125 0.71 12.00 -6.13
C PHE A 125 1.92 12.94 -5.95
N PRO A 126 1.89 13.85 -4.97
CA PRO A 126 3.01 14.71 -4.62
C PRO A 126 4.21 13.90 -4.11
N HIS A 127 5.41 14.44 -4.35
CA HIS A 127 6.67 13.80 -3.95
C HIS A 127 6.89 13.91 -2.44
N LEU A 128 7.05 12.76 -1.75
CA LEU A 128 7.30 12.67 -0.30
C LEU A 128 6.36 13.49 0.60
N ASN A 129 5.18 13.85 0.09
CA ASN A 129 4.10 14.41 0.87
C ASN A 129 3.11 13.28 1.15
N PHE A 130 3.22 12.68 2.33
CA PHE A 130 2.40 11.55 2.73
C PHE A 130 1.02 12.02 3.11
N HIS A 131 0.00 11.57 2.38
CA HIS A 131 -1.38 11.99 2.59
C HIS A 131 -2.35 10.82 2.48
N ARG A 132 -3.56 11.05 2.98
CA ARG A 132 -4.73 10.23 2.67
C ARG A 132 -5.62 11.00 1.71
N ASP A 133 -6.21 10.30 0.74
CA ASP A 133 -7.12 10.91 -0.21
C ASP A 133 -8.51 11.13 0.39
N ARG A 134 -8.88 10.29 1.36
CA ARG A 134 -10.21 10.25 1.97
C ARG A 134 -10.15 10.33 3.48
N ASN A 135 -11.12 10.98 4.09
CA ASN A 135 -11.28 11.07 5.54
C ASN A 135 -12.35 10.08 6.04
N GLU A 136 -12.43 9.91 7.36
CA GLU A 136 -13.34 8.95 8.01
C GLU A 136 -14.84 9.27 7.80
N SER A 137 -15.19 10.51 7.45
CA SER A 137 -16.58 10.89 7.20
C SER A 137 -17.09 10.47 5.81
N GLN A 138 -16.19 10.00 4.95
CA GLN A 138 -16.52 9.65 3.58
C GLN A 138 -16.85 8.16 3.44
N PRO A 139 -17.88 7.79 2.66
CA PRO A 139 -18.37 6.42 2.59
C PRO A 139 -17.46 5.47 1.79
N THR A 140 -16.43 6.00 1.13
CA THR A 140 -15.50 5.23 0.30
C THR A 140 -14.07 5.35 0.86
N PRO A 141 -13.75 4.63 1.95
CA PRO A 141 -12.48 4.77 2.65
C PRO A 141 -11.32 4.08 1.93
N TYR A 142 -11.58 3.18 0.98
CA TYR A 142 -10.53 2.45 0.29
C TYR A 142 -10.07 3.19 -0.95
N SER A 143 -8.76 3.13 -1.21
CA SER A 143 -8.19 3.57 -2.48
C SER A 143 -7.71 2.36 -3.27
N LEU A 144 -7.96 2.37 -4.57
CA LEU A 144 -7.42 1.41 -5.52
C LEU A 144 -6.69 2.16 -6.64
N TYR A 145 -5.42 1.82 -6.83
CA TYR A 145 -4.53 2.40 -7.82
C TYR A 145 -4.21 1.39 -8.91
N THR A 146 -4.14 1.82 -10.16
CA THR A 146 -3.87 0.93 -11.31
C THR A 146 -2.86 1.51 -12.29
N ARG A 147 -1.99 0.65 -12.80
CA ARG A 147 -1.30 0.81 -14.08
C ARG A 147 -2.02 -0.08 -15.09
N ASN A 148 -2.90 0.52 -15.90
CA ASN A 148 -3.71 -0.20 -16.87
C ASN A 148 -2.86 -0.57 -18.10
N PRO A 149 -2.67 -1.87 -18.41
CA PRO A 149 -1.84 -2.27 -19.55
C PRO A 149 -2.46 -1.94 -20.91
N PHE A 150 -3.77 -1.64 -20.96
CA PHE A 150 -4.49 -1.28 -22.18
C PHE A 150 -4.57 0.24 -22.42
N ASP A 151 -4.09 1.04 -21.47
CA ASP A 151 -4.03 2.49 -21.61
C ASP A 151 -2.67 2.89 -22.18
N PRO A 152 -2.59 3.52 -23.36
CA PRO A 152 -1.31 3.88 -23.98
C PRO A 152 -0.42 4.76 -23.10
N THR A 153 -1.01 5.51 -22.16
CA THR A 153 -0.25 6.35 -21.22
C THR A 153 0.30 5.58 -20.02
N GLN A 154 -0.25 4.42 -19.71
CA GLN A 154 0.11 3.61 -18.53
C GLN A 154 0.75 2.25 -18.90
N ALA A 155 0.68 1.85 -20.16
CA ALA A 155 1.27 0.60 -20.65
C ALA A 155 2.78 0.55 -20.42
N GLU A 156 3.46 1.69 -20.48
CA GLU A 156 4.91 1.82 -20.26
C GLU A 156 5.32 1.70 -18.78
N PRO A 157 6.51 1.15 -18.48
CA PRO A 157 7.08 1.18 -17.14
C PRO A 157 7.14 2.60 -16.59
N ARG A 158 6.69 2.79 -15.36
CA ARG A 158 6.69 4.11 -14.71
C ARG A 158 8.05 4.42 -14.10
N THR A 159 8.45 5.69 -14.17
CA THR A 159 9.72 6.20 -13.63
C THR A 159 9.69 6.58 -12.15
N SER A 160 8.49 6.68 -11.56
CA SER A 160 8.29 6.98 -10.14
C SER A 160 7.41 5.92 -9.50
N SER A 161 7.56 5.77 -8.20
CA SER A 161 6.82 4.79 -7.41
C SER A 161 5.74 5.46 -6.56
N THR A 162 4.88 4.62 -5.97
CA THR A 162 4.02 4.99 -4.85
C THR A 162 4.58 4.39 -3.58
N LEU A 163 4.73 5.21 -2.54
CA LEU A 163 5.13 4.80 -1.21
C LEU A 163 3.91 4.68 -0.32
N PHE A 164 3.91 3.72 0.60
CA PHE A 164 2.85 3.53 1.58
C PHE A 164 3.42 3.39 2.98
N ILE A 165 2.79 4.06 3.94
CA ILE A 165 3.09 3.92 5.37
C ILE A 165 1.78 3.96 6.18
N PRO A 166 1.70 3.24 7.31
CA PRO A 166 0.64 3.46 8.27
C PRO A 166 0.79 4.82 8.96
N ASN A 167 -0.31 5.42 9.38
CA ASN A 167 -0.32 6.75 10.01
C ASN A 167 0.55 6.81 11.29
N ILE A 168 0.65 5.70 12.03
CA ILE A 168 1.51 5.61 13.23
C ILE A 168 3.00 5.76 12.90
N VAL A 169 3.43 5.35 11.70
CA VAL A 169 4.82 5.49 11.24
C VAL A 169 5.11 6.95 10.93
N ALA A 170 4.15 7.67 10.35
CA ALA A 170 4.28 9.11 10.15
C ALA A 170 4.45 9.86 11.49
N TYR A 171 3.67 9.49 12.51
CA TYR A 171 3.84 10.01 13.86
C TYR A 171 5.25 9.73 14.42
N LEU A 172 5.74 8.50 14.31
CA LEU A 172 7.09 8.12 14.76
C LEU A 172 8.18 8.88 13.99
N GLN A 173 8.00 9.08 12.69
CA GLN A 173 8.93 9.85 11.88
C GLN A 173 8.97 11.32 12.29
N CYS A 174 7.82 11.95 12.53
CA CYS A 174 7.77 13.32 13.08
C CYS A 174 8.51 13.42 14.42
N MET A 175 8.37 12.41 15.30
CA MET A 175 9.11 12.37 16.56
C MET A 175 10.63 12.25 16.36
N LYS A 176 11.07 11.43 15.40
CA LYS A 176 12.49 11.23 15.04
C LYS A 176 13.10 12.47 14.40
N GLU A 177 12.34 13.21 13.59
CA GLU A 177 12.76 14.41 12.86
C GLU A 177 12.46 15.71 13.63
N HIS A 178 12.00 15.63 14.89
CA HIS A 178 11.62 16.78 15.73
C HIS A 178 10.54 17.71 15.12
N SER A 179 9.71 17.18 14.21
CA SER A 179 8.59 17.88 13.56
C SER A 179 7.31 17.84 14.40
N TYR A 180 7.39 18.35 15.64
CA TYR A 180 6.32 18.21 16.64
C TYR A 180 5.05 19.01 16.34
N ASP A 181 5.16 20.06 15.53
CA ASP A 181 4.04 20.87 15.05
C ASP A 181 3.03 20.02 14.26
N GLN A 182 3.51 19.06 13.47
CA GLN A 182 2.67 18.15 12.68
C GLN A 182 1.91 17.11 13.53
N ILE A 183 2.31 16.92 14.80
CA ILE A 183 1.73 15.94 15.74
C ILE A 183 1.28 16.57 17.07
N ASN A 184 1.02 17.89 17.05
CA ASN A 184 0.59 18.66 18.22
C ASN A 184 -0.78 18.26 18.78
N THR A 185 -1.53 17.44 18.04
CA THR A 185 -2.88 16.99 18.35
C THR A 185 -2.97 15.51 18.07
N LYS A 186 -3.56 14.76 19.01
CA LYS A 186 -3.76 13.32 18.87
C LYS A 186 -4.66 12.97 17.67
N GLY A 187 -4.55 11.72 17.24
CA GLY A 187 -5.34 11.12 16.18
C GLY A 187 -4.65 11.16 14.82
N ILE A 188 -5.36 10.61 13.83
CA ILE A 188 -4.92 10.50 12.44
C ILE A 188 -4.84 11.88 11.79
N LYS A 189 -3.74 12.19 11.09
CA LYS A 189 -3.64 13.38 10.24
C LYS A 189 -3.80 13.05 8.77
N SER A 190 -4.23 14.06 8.01
CA SER A 190 -4.45 13.97 6.57
C SER A 190 -3.18 14.08 5.76
N HIS A 191 -2.17 14.79 6.26
CA HIS A 191 -0.89 14.96 5.56
C HIS A 191 0.29 15.01 6.55
N TYR A 192 1.46 14.60 6.07
CA TYR A 192 2.76 14.71 6.73
C TYR A 192 3.85 15.06 5.71
N ASN A 193 4.74 15.96 6.09
CA ASN A 193 5.98 16.29 5.38
C ASN A 193 7.14 15.69 6.19
N ILE A 194 7.58 14.49 5.78
CA ILE A 194 8.52 13.64 6.54
C ILE A 194 9.42 12.88 5.57
N PHE A 195 10.53 12.31 6.08
CA PHE A 195 11.54 11.57 5.30
C PHE A 195 12.39 12.43 4.34
N HIS A 196 12.31 13.77 4.42
CA HIS A 196 13.07 14.66 3.52
C HIS A 196 14.59 14.55 3.68
N GLN A 197 15.08 14.11 4.84
CA GLN A 197 16.50 14.00 5.16
C GLN A 197 17.00 12.55 5.21
N GLN A 198 16.14 11.57 4.89
CA GLN A 198 16.49 10.16 5.02
C GLN A 198 17.07 9.63 3.71
N ASP A 199 18.05 8.74 3.82
CA ASP A 199 18.38 7.85 2.71
C ASP A 199 17.21 6.87 2.52
N MET A 200 16.48 7.02 1.41
CA MET A 200 15.29 6.22 1.14
C MET A 200 15.62 4.72 1.00
N THR A 201 16.87 4.35 0.69
CA THR A 201 17.31 2.94 0.69
C THR A 201 17.34 2.34 2.09
N GLU A 202 17.39 3.17 3.13
CA GLU A 202 17.31 2.75 4.53
C GLU A 202 15.89 2.69 5.09
N VAL A 203 14.89 3.12 4.31
CA VAL A 203 13.50 3.24 4.76
C VAL A 203 12.59 2.30 3.96
N ILE A 204 12.75 2.31 2.64
CA ILE A 204 11.98 1.49 1.70
C ILE A 204 12.26 0.01 1.97
N ASN A 205 11.19 -0.78 1.98
CA ASN A 205 11.15 -2.21 2.29
C ASN A 205 11.62 -2.59 3.71
N LYS A 206 11.88 -1.61 4.59
CA LYS A 206 12.20 -1.84 6.01
C LYS A 206 11.06 -1.40 6.91
N ILE A 207 10.59 -0.16 6.74
CA ILE A 207 9.45 0.38 7.47
C ILE A 207 8.35 0.95 6.56
N MET A 208 8.66 1.09 5.27
CA MET A 208 7.82 1.70 4.26
C MET A 208 7.72 0.78 3.06
N LEU A 209 6.56 0.72 2.45
CA LEU A 209 6.33 -0.11 1.29
C LEU A 209 6.47 0.72 0.01
N GLU A 210 7.14 0.17 -1.00
CA GLU A 210 7.20 0.75 -2.35
C GLU A 210 6.43 -0.11 -3.37
N HIS A 211 5.54 0.51 -4.14
CA HIS A 211 5.07 -0.03 -5.42
C HIS A 211 5.77 0.73 -6.56
N SER A 212 6.70 0.07 -7.24
CA SER A 212 7.57 0.68 -8.25
C SER A 212 6.86 1.04 -9.55
N TRP A 213 5.77 0.36 -9.91
CA TRP A 213 5.03 0.53 -11.18
C TRP A 213 5.89 0.36 -12.44
N ASN A 214 6.99 -0.40 -12.34
CA ASN A 214 8.03 -0.47 -13.36
C ASN A 214 8.12 -1.85 -14.03
N LEU A 215 7.07 -2.66 -13.94
CA LEU A 215 7.04 -3.90 -14.71
C LEU A 215 7.05 -3.59 -16.21
N PRO A 216 7.56 -4.53 -17.05
CA PRO A 216 7.58 -4.38 -18.51
C PRO A 216 6.26 -3.91 -19.12
N GLU A 217 6.36 -3.38 -20.34
CA GLU A 217 5.21 -2.93 -21.12
C GLU A 217 4.12 -4.02 -21.20
N GLY A 218 2.85 -3.61 -21.10
CA GLY A 218 1.71 -4.52 -21.20
C GLY A 218 1.41 -5.35 -19.95
N ILE A 219 2.17 -5.21 -18.86
CA ILE A 219 1.87 -5.87 -17.58
C ILE A 219 1.03 -4.98 -16.67
N GLY A 220 -0.20 -5.42 -16.36
CA GLY A 220 -1.06 -4.69 -15.43
C GLY A 220 -0.59 -4.78 -13.98
N GLU A 221 -0.70 -3.68 -13.24
CA GLU A 221 -0.38 -3.60 -11.82
C GLU A 221 -1.49 -2.90 -11.05
N ILE A 222 -1.72 -3.33 -9.82
CA ILE A 222 -2.77 -2.81 -8.94
C ILE A 222 -2.22 -2.67 -7.52
N SER A 223 -2.57 -1.59 -6.82
CA SER A 223 -2.41 -1.51 -5.36
C SER A 223 -3.68 -1.04 -4.68
N MET A 224 -3.90 -1.49 -3.45
CA MET A 224 -5.09 -1.16 -2.66
C MET A 224 -4.71 -0.86 -1.20
N LEU A 225 -5.41 0.08 -0.58
CA LEU A 225 -5.20 0.49 0.82
C LEU A 225 -6.49 1.05 1.46
N ASP A 226 -6.47 1.22 2.78
CA ASP A 226 -7.51 1.91 3.55
C ASP A 226 -7.03 3.30 4.02
N ASN A 227 -7.66 4.38 3.54
CA ASN A 227 -7.28 5.76 3.86
C ASN A 227 -7.49 6.13 5.34
N ARG A 228 -8.21 5.31 6.11
CA ARG A 228 -8.39 5.53 7.56
C ARG A 228 -7.11 5.23 8.33
N THR A 229 -6.29 4.29 7.85
CA THR A 229 -5.11 3.82 8.57
C THR A 229 -3.81 4.07 7.81
N MET A 230 -3.89 4.22 6.49
CA MET A 230 -2.74 4.31 5.59
C MET A 230 -2.59 5.70 4.98
N LEU A 231 -1.33 6.04 4.72
CA LEU A 231 -0.90 7.20 3.96
C LEU A 231 -0.14 6.73 2.72
N HIS A 232 -0.09 7.59 1.71
CA HIS A 232 0.70 7.34 0.52
C HIS A 232 1.33 8.63 -0.01
N ALA A 233 2.40 8.48 -0.79
CA ALA A 233 3.11 9.56 -1.47
C ALA A 233 3.71 9.04 -2.78
N SER A 234 4.17 9.93 -3.66
CA SER A 234 5.04 9.51 -4.78
C SER A 234 6.52 9.60 -4.40
N TYR A 235 7.33 8.70 -4.95
CA TYR A 235 8.78 8.81 -4.89
C TYR A 235 9.38 8.92 -6.29
N GLN A 236 10.00 10.07 -6.55
CA GLN A 236 10.61 10.44 -7.82
C GLN A 236 12.11 10.18 -7.69
N LYS A 237 12.54 8.93 -7.93
CA LYS A 237 13.93 8.45 -7.67
C LYS A 237 15.02 9.39 -8.20
N ASN A 238 14.79 9.98 -9.38
CA ASN A 238 15.71 10.91 -10.04
C ASN A 238 15.09 12.31 -10.25
N GLY A 239 14.13 12.71 -9.42
CA GLY A 239 13.38 13.96 -9.58
C GLY A 239 12.43 13.98 -10.79
N VAL A 240 12.29 12.86 -11.50
CA VAL A 240 11.40 12.73 -12.65
C VAL A 240 10.01 12.31 -12.19
N PRO A 241 8.96 13.11 -12.44
CA PRO A 241 7.60 12.70 -12.17
C PRO A 241 7.18 11.63 -13.19
N GLY A 242 6.53 10.56 -12.71
CA GLY A 242 5.87 9.61 -13.59
C GLY A 242 4.59 10.17 -14.20
N TYR A 243 4.02 9.42 -15.14
CA TYR A 243 2.66 9.67 -15.62
C TYR A 243 1.62 9.46 -14.50
N ARG A 244 0.38 9.88 -14.79
CA ARG A 244 -0.75 9.75 -13.87
C ARG A 244 -1.26 8.30 -13.87
N ILE A 245 -1.35 7.67 -12.71
CA ILE A 245 -1.90 6.32 -12.55
C ILE A 245 -3.42 6.39 -12.36
N GLY A 246 -4.13 5.30 -12.64
CA GLY A 246 -5.57 5.22 -12.38
C GLY A 246 -5.84 5.19 -10.87
N VAL A 247 -6.89 5.89 -10.43
CA VAL A 247 -7.29 6.04 -9.03
C VAL A 247 -8.80 5.88 -8.91
N ARG A 248 -9.21 5.08 -7.93
CA ARG A 248 -10.60 4.84 -7.54
C ARG A 248 -10.73 4.95 -6.02
N TYR A 249 -11.86 5.49 -5.59
CA TYR A 249 -12.25 5.53 -4.19
C TYR A 249 -13.44 4.61 -3.99
N LEU A 250 -13.28 3.62 -3.11
CA LEU A 250 -14.19 2.48 -3.00
C LEU A 250 -14.77 2.35 -1.58
N GLY A 251 -16.01 1.86 -1.50
CA GLY A 251 -16.72 1.47 -0.28
C GLY A 251 -16.24 0.16 0.31
#